data_AF-A0AAN9A493-F1
#
_entry.id   AF-A0AAN9A493-F1
#
_cell.length_a   1.000
_cell.length_b   1.000
_cell.length_c   1.000
_cell.angle_alpha   90.00
_cell.angle_beta   90.00
_cell.angle_gamma   90.00
#
_symmetry.space_group_name_H-M   'P 1'
#
loop_
_entity.id
_entity.type
_entity.pdbx_description
1 polymer ?
#
loop_
_entity_poly.entity_id
_entity_poly.type
_entity_poly.pdbx_seq_one_letter_code
_entity_poly.pdbx_strand_id
1 'polypeptide(L)'
;MKIVGKLLSTLTVAVAVISAQADSDLNLQPIIGILSQELSRGMTEALSDTYYTSYIAASYVKYFESGGARVVPILINQDESYYRNITSSINGLVFPGGSASITQKSGYGRAGRLLYDLVMDAAENGIIIPLFTVCLGFEMLMYLAANNTKLLTSCKAQNRADPLYMKNEWQDSQLFGDIPDDVFKTLTTTNSTSNFHKYCVTEE
;
A
#
# COMPACT_ATOMS: atom_id res chain seq x y z
N MET A 1 81.95 11.93 -26.02
CA MET A 1 82.15 10.99 -24.89
C MET A 1 81.17 11.38 -23.79
N LYS A 2 80.25 10.45 -23.41
CA LYS A 2 79.25 10.50 -22.31
C LYS A 2 78.07 11.49 -22.49
N ILE A 3 76.85 11.03 -22.83
CA ILE A 3 75.72 10.55 -21.96
C ILE A 3 75.26 11.70 -21.01
N VAL A 4 74.03 12.22 -21.04
CA VAL A 4 72.75 11.81 -20.37
C VAL A 4 71.79 13.01 -20.65
N GLY A 5 70.47 12.96 -20.81
CA GLY A 5 69.46 11.94 -20.63
C GLY A 5 68.06 12.49 -21.00
N LYS A 6 67.14 11.56 -21.19
CA LYS A 6 65.72 11.75 -21.50
C LYS A 6 64.99 12.53 -20.40
N LEU A 7 64.21 13.54 -20.77
CA LEU A 7 63.04 13.94 -19.97
C LEU A 7 61.83 13.13 -20.47
N LEU A 8 61.44 12.11 -19.72
CA LEU A 8 60.10 11.53 -19.82
C LEU A 8 59.14 12.41 -19.02
N SER A 9 58.21 13.07 -19.69
CA SER A 9 57.01 13.62 -19.05
C SER A 9 55.99 12.50 -18.87
N THR A 10 55.91 11.95 -17.66
CA THR A 10 54.83 11.04 -17.28
C THR A 10 53.54 11.83 -17.08
N LEU A 11 52.58 11.65 -17.97
CA LEU A 11 51.19 12.11 -17.82
C LEU A 11 50.46 11.07 -16.95
N THR A 12 50.25 11.37 -15.67
CA THR A 12 49.44 10.52 -14.79
C THR A 12 47.97 10.82 -15.07
N VAL A 13 47.30 9.95 -15.85
CA VAL A 13 45.84 9.94 -15.94
C VAL A 13 45.33 9.23 -14.68
N ALA A 14 44.88 10.00 -13.69
CA ALA A 14 44.13 9.46 -12.58
C ALA A 14 42.73 9.09 -13.11
N VAL A 15 42.51 7.81 -13.41
CA VAL A 15 41.17 7.27 -13.58
C VAL A 15 40.57 7.19 -12.18
N ALA A 16 39.82 8.23 -11.81
CA ALA A 16 38.89 8.11 -10.69
C ALA A 16 37.81 7.11 -11.13
N VAL A 17 37.96 5.87 -10.68
CA VAL A 17 36.83 4.94 -10.64
C VAL A 17 35.87 5.55 -9.63
N ILE A 18 34.90 6.31 -10.12
CA ILE A 18 33.75 6.70 -9.33
C ILE A 18 33.01 5.40 -9.07
N SER A 19 33.34 4.75 -7.96
CA SER A 19 32.52 3.71 -7.36
C SER A 19 31.10 4.25 -7.34
N ALA A 20 30.16 3.52 -7.92
CA ALA A 20 28.75 3.85 -7.80
C ALA A 20 28.46 4.02 -6.30
N GLN A 21 28.23 5.26 -5.88
CA GLN A 21 27.75 5.56 -4.56
C GLN A 21 26.38 4.88 -4.50
N ALA A 22 26.28 3.77 -3.77
CA ALA A 22 25.00 3.15 -3.48
C ALA A 22 24.17 4.19 -2.73
N ASP A 23 23.21 4.78 -3.43
CA ASP A 23 22.36 5.80 -2.84
C ASP A 23 21.17 5.15 -2.13
N SER A 24 20.87 5.68 -0.95
CA SER A 24 19.80 5.36 0.02
C SER A 24 19.95 4.12 0.94
N ASP A 25 19.82 4.37 2.25
CA ASP A 25 19.60 3.42 3.34
C ASP A 25 18.28 2.64 3.11
N LEU A 26 18.32 1.63 2.23
CA LEU A 26 17.16 0.79 1.97
C LEU A 26 16.80 -0.04 3.21
N ASN A 27 15.55 0.04 3.65
CA ASN A 27 15.04 -0.85 4.68
C ASN A 27 14.68 -2.22 4.08
N LEU A 28 15.57 -3.20 4.28
CA LEU A 28 15.38 -4.58 3.81
C LEU A 28 14.52 -5.45 4.73
N GLN A 29 13.95 -4.89 5.79
CA GLN A 29 13.08 -5.62 6.73
C GLN A 29 11.79 -4.83 7.01
N PRO A 30 11.02 -4.47 5.96
CA PRO A 30 9.87 -3.61 6.11
C PRO A 30 8.79 -4.25 7.00
N ILE A 31 8.15 -3.39 7.79
CA ILE A 31 7.02 -3.73 8.65
C ILE A 31 5.77 -3.04 8.08
N ILE A 32 4.76 -3.84 7.72
CA ILE A 32 3.51 -3.36 7.14
C ILE A 32 2.38 -3.47 8.17
N GLY A 33 1.75 -2.34 8.46
CA GLY A 33 0.58 -2.28 9.32
C GLY A 33 -0.69 -2.58 8.54
N ILE A 34 -1.51 -3.53 9.01
CA ILE A 34 -2.81 -3.85 8.39
C ILE A 34 -3.93 -3.48 9.34
N LEU A 35 -4.82 -2.58 8.90
CA LEU A 35 -5.97 -2.15 9.69
C LEU A 35 -7.00 -3.28 9.87
N SER A 36 -7.28 -3.63 11.11
CA SER A 36 -8.38 -4.53 11.48
C SER A 36 -9.75 -3.87 11.26
N GLN A 37 -10.81 -4.66 11.24
CA GLN A 37 -12.17 -4.17 11.12
C GLN A 37 -13.13 -4.97 12.00
N GLU A 38 -14.33 -4.44 12.22
CA GLU A 38 -15.38 -5.13 12.97
C GLU A 38 -15.71 -6.49 12.38
N LEU A 39 -16.17 -7.41 13.23
CA LEU A 39 -16.72 -8.68 12.77
C LEU A 39 -17.96 -8.45 11.89
N SER A 40 -18.05 -9.19 10.78
CA SER A 40 -19.29 -9.26 10.03
C SER A 40 -20.37 -9.97 10.86
N ARG A 41 -21.65 -9.74 10.54
CA ARG A 41 -22.76 -10.40 11.24
C ARG A 41 -22.59 -11.93 11.34
N GLY A 42 -22.23 -12.58 10.24
CA GLY A 42 -22.02 -14.03 10.23
C GLY A 42 -20.83 -14.47 11.10
N MET A 43 -19.79 -13.64 11.22
CA MET A 43 -18.69 -13.89 12.14
C MET A 43 -19.12 -13.71 13.59
N THR A 44 -19.86 -12.66 13.91
CA THR A 44 -20.39 -12.44 15.27
C THR A 44 -21.28 -13.60 15.70
N GLU A 45 -22.12 -14.12 14.80
CA GLU A 45 -22.97 -15.28 15.06
C GLU A 45 -22.13 -16.56 15.24
N ALA A 46 -21.12 -16.80 14.39
CA ALA A 46 -20.26 -17.98 14.47
C ALA A 46 -19.29 -17.96 15.66
N LEU A 47 -18.98 -16.78 16.21
CA LEU A 47 -18.01 -16.55 17.27
C LEU A 47 -18.66 -16.04 18.55
N SER A 48 -19.98 -16.27 18.73
CA SER A 48 -20.78 -15.70 19.82
C SER A 48 -20.25 -16.01 21.22
N ASP A 49 -19.52 -17.12 21.38
CA ASP A 49 -18.97 -17.59 22.65
C ASP A 49 -17.57 -17.03 22.93
N THR A 50 -17.10 -16.08 22.12
CA THR A 50 -15.77 -15.50 22.20
C THR A 50 -15.82 -13.98 22.28
N TYR A 51 -14.78 -13.37 22.86
CA TYR A 51 -14.67 -11.92 23.02
C TYR A 51 -13.84 -11.26 21.91
N TYR A 52 -14.04 -11.67 20.66
CA TYR A 52 -13.38 -11.02 19.52
C TYR A 52 -14.13 -9.74 19.11
N THR A 53 -13.41 -8.63 18.99
CA THR A 53 -13.98 -7.32 18.65
C THR A 53 -13.64 -6.88 17.21
N SER A 54 -12.61 -7.47 16.61
CA SER A 54 -12.15 -7.14 15.26
C SER A 54 -11.39 -8.30 14.63
N TYR A 55 -11.22 -8.28 13.30
CA TYR A 55 -10.45 -9.28 12.56
C TYR A 55 -9.62 -8.68 11.43
N ILE A 56 -8.66 -9.47 10.94
CA ILE A 56 -7.95 -9.28 9.67
C ILE A 56 -8.02 -10.59 8.91
N ALA A 57 -8.40 -10.57 7.64
CA ALA A 57 -8.38 -11.78 6.83
C ALA A 57 -6.93 -12.20 6.57
N ALA A 58 -6.59 -13.47 6.84
CA ALA A 58 -5.24 -14.00 6.74
C ALA A 58 -4.63 -13.89 5.32
N SER A 59 -5.47 -13.77 4.28
CA SER A 59 -5.01 -13.55 2.91
C SER A 59 -4.21 -12.25 2.75
N TYR A 60 -4.58 -11.17 3.47
CA TYR A 60 -3.80 -9.92 3.43
C TYR A 60 -2.43 -10.11 4.10
N VAL A 61 -2.39 -10.78 5.26
CA VAL A 61 -1.13 -11.08 5.96
C VAL A 61 -0.18 -11.86 5.05
N LYS A 62 -0.67 -12.96 4.47
CA LYS A 62 0.10 -13.81 3.56
C LYS A 62 0.57 -13.07 2.31
N TYR A 63 -0.24 -12.15 1.78
CA TYR A 63 0.12 -11.37 0.60
C TYR A 63 1.38 -10.53 0.87
N PHE A 64 1.41 -9.76 1.96
CA PHE A 64 2.58 -8.93 2.29
C PHE A 64 3.78 -9.75 2.77
N GLU A 65 3.56 -10.85 3.50
CA GLU A 65 4.64 -11.78 3.87
C GLU A 65 5.28 -12.42 2.64
N SER A 66 4.50 -12.76 1.61
CA SER A 66 5.03 -13.30 0.35
C SER A 66 5.89 -12.28 -0.42
N GLY A 67 5.70 -10.99 -0.18
CA GLY A 67 6.55 -9.90 -0.68
C GLY A 67 7.79 -9.63 0.19
N GLY A 68 8.05 -10.44 1.22
CA GLY A 68 9.21 -10.30 2.11
C GLY A 68 9.02 -9.33 3.27
N ALA A 69 7.81 -8.85 3.53
CA ALA A 69 7.53 -7.97 4.66
C ALA A 69 7.12 -8.74 5.92
N ARG A 70 7.29 -8.11 7.08
CA ARG A 70 6.61 -8.52 8.32
C ARG A 70 5.31 -7.75 8.47
N VAL A 71 4.32 -8.35 9.11
CA VAL A 71 3.00 -7.72 9.29
C VAL A 71 2.72 -7.48 10.77
N VAL A 72 2.13 -6.32 11.06
CA VAL A 72 1.61 -5.95 12.38
C VAL A 72 0.12 -5.61 12.26
N PRO A 73 -0.75 -6.16 13.12
CA PRO A 73 -2.15 -5.78 13.14
C PRO A 73 -2.31 -4.37 13.73
N ILE A 74 -3.08 -3.50 13.06
CA ILE A 74 -3.51 -2.23 13.61
C ILE A 74 -4.93 -2.40 14.13
N LEU A 75 -5.09 -2.36 15.45
CA LEU A 75 -6.37 -2.51 16.11
C LEU A 75 -7.26 -1.27 15.91
N ILE A 76 -8.56 -1.49 15.73
CA ILE A 76 -9.57 -0.43 15.78
C ILE A 76 -9.92 -0.07 17.23
N ASN A 77 -10.62 1.04 17.40
CA ASN A 77 -11.11 1.53 18.70
C ASN A 77 -10.01 1.80 19.74
N GLN A 78 -8.80 2.10 19.28
CA GLN A 78 -7.71 2.60 20.12
C GLN A 78 -7.76 4.13 20.22
N ASP A 79 -6.98 4.71 21.13
CA ASP A 79 -6.82 6.16 21.25
C ASP A 79 -5.85 6.72 20.19
N GLU A 80 -5.79 8.05 20.10
CA GLU A 80 -4.94 8.74 19.13
C GLU A 80 -3.44 8.45 19.32
N SER A 81 -3.00 8.28 20.57
CA SER A 81 -1.59 8.03 20.88
C SER A 81 -1.12 6.67 20.34
N TYR A 82 -2.00 5.67 20.38
CA TYR A 82 -1.76 4.38 19.76
C TYR A 82 -1.50 4.51 18.25
N TYR A 83 -2.36 5.25 17.53
CA TYR A 83 -2.21 5.39 16.08
C TYR A 83 -0.99 6.22 15.69
N ARG A 84 -0.65 7.26 16.46
CA ARG A 84 0.60 8.01 16.27
C ARG A 84 1.82 7.12 16.44
N ASN A 85 1.84 6.33 17.53
CA ASN A 85 2.94 5.43 17.82
C ASN A 85 3.11 4.37 16.72
N ILE A 86 2.02 3.70 16.31
CA ILE A 86 2.10 2.64 15.31
C ILE A 86 2.47 3.18 13.92
N THR A 87 1.93 4.33 13.49
CA THR A 87 2.28 4.95 12.20
C THR A 87 3.76 5.33 12.16
N SER A 88 4.34 5.80 13.27
CA SER A 88 5.78 6.08 13.35
C SER A 88 6.68 4.83 13.37
N SER A 89 6.09 3.64 13.58
CA SER A 89 6.82 2.38 13.74
C SER A 89 6.73 1.45 12.52
N ILE A 90 5.91 1.79 11.53
CA ILE A 90 5.69 0.99 10.31
C ILE A 90 6.31 1.66 9.08
N ASN A 91 6.53 0.86 8.04
CA ASN A 91 7.08 1.32 6.75
C ASN A 91 6.02 1.39 5.65
N GLY A 92 4.81 0.93 5.92
CA GLY A 92 3.67 0.99 5.01
C GLY A 92 2.39 0.62 5.73
N LEU A 93 1.27 1.08 5.19
CA LEU A 93 -0.05 0.94 5.76
C LEU A 93 -1.01 0.29 4.78
N VAL A 94 -1.90 -0.56 5.27
CA VAL A 94 -2.89 -1.26 4.45
C VAL A 94 -4.29 -1.06 5.01
N PHE A 95 -5.19 -0.59 4.14
CA PHE A 95 -6.63 -0.65 4.37
C PHE A 95 -7.21 -1.85 3.60
N PRO A 96 -7.53 -2.97 4.29
CA PRO A 96 -8.05 -4.15 3.63
C PRO A 96 -9.52 -3.99 3.23
N GLY A 97 -9.97 -4.89 2.36
CA GLY A 97 -11.38 -5.04 2.01
C GLY A 97 -12.22 -5.64 3.14
N GLY A 98 -13.55 -5.51 3.03
CA GLY A 98 -14.50 -6.08 3.98
C GLY A 98 -15.86 -5.37 3.93
N SER A 99 -16.54 -5.25 5.07
CA SER A 99 -17.93 -4.73 5.10
C SER A 99 -18.25 -3.77 6.25
N ALA A 100 -17.24 -3.28 6.98
CA ALA A 100 -17.44 -2.25 7.99
C ALA A 100 -17.92 -0.92 7.36
N SER A 101 -18.49 -0.02 8.15
CA SER A 101 -18.74 1.35 7.65
C SER A 101 -17.41 2.03 7.37
N ILE A 102 -17.32 2.83 6.30
CA ILE A 102 -16.14 3.69 6.07
C ILE A 102 -16.23 5.06 6.76
N THR A 103 -17.34 5.33 7.45
CA THR A 103 -17.58 6.60 8.14
C THR A 103 -17.24 6.50 9.63
N GLN A 104 -17.35 7.61 10.37
CA GLN A 104 -17.14 7.68 11.83
C GLN A 104 -18.08 6.76 12.65
N LYS A 105 -19.07 6.11 12.01
CA LYS A 105 -19.99 5.14 12.63
C LYS A 105 -19.32 3.83 13.05
N SER A 106 -18.16 3.48 12.50
CA SER A 106 -17.39 2.28 12.84
C SER A 106 -16.02 2.65 13.42
N GLY A 107 -15.43 1.75 14.19
CA GLY A 107 -14.02 1.77 14.56
C GLY A 107 -13.10 1.71 13.33
N TYR A 108 -13.45 0.96 12.28
CA TYR A 108 -12.69 0.95 11.02
C TYR A 108 -12.61 2.36 10.39
N GLY A 109 -13.72 3.09 10.32
CA GLY A 109 -13.74 4.43 9.72
C GLY A 109 -13.16 5.52 10.60
N ARG A 110 -13.31 5.41 11.93
CA ARG A 110 -12.60 6.30 12.86
C ARG A 110 -11.09 6.12 12.77
N ALA A 111 -10.62 4.87 12.84
CA ALA A 111 -9.20 4.54 12.74
C ALA A 111 -8.63 4.91 11.36
N GLY A 112 -9.33 4.54 10.28
CA GLY A 112 -8.92 4.84 8.90
C GLY A 112 -8.76 6.34 8.65
N ARG A 113 -9.69 7.17 9.16
CA ARG A 113 -9.57 8.63 9.07
C ARG A 113 -8.29 9.16 9.73
N LEU A 114 -8.05 8.75 10.98
CA LEU A 114 -6.89 9.22 11.73
C LEU A 114 -5.57 8.74 11.11
N LEU A 115 -5.51 7.47 10.68
CA LEU A 115 -4.34 6.93 10.00
C LEU A 115 -4.05 7.62 8.67
N TYR A 116 -5.09 7.92 7.89
CA TYR A 116 -4.96 8.69 6.65
C TYR A 116 -4.38 10.09 6.92
N ASP A 117 -4.93 10.82 7.89
CA ASP A 117 -4.44 12.15 8.25
C ASP A 117 -2.96 12.07 8.67
N LEU A 118 -2.57 11.09 9.49
CA LEU A 118 -1.17 10.90 9.89
C LEU A 118 -0.23 10.59 8.70
N VAL A 119 -0.68 9.82 7.72
CA VAL A 119 0.11 9.52 6.52
C VAL A 119 0.25 10.76 5.63
N MET A 120 -0.80 11.56 5.49
CA MET A 120 -0.76 12.82 4.75
C MET A 120 0.16 13.83 5.43
N ASP A 121 0.03 14.01 6.75
CA ASP A 121 0.91 14.87 7.56
C ASP A 121 2.38 14.42 7.42
N ALA A 122 2.66 13.11 7.47
CA ALA A 122 4.00 12.59 7.28
C ALA A 122 4.56 12.94 5.89
N ALA A 123 3.74 12.78 4.84
CA ALA A 123 4.13 13.10 3.47
C ALA A 123 4.43 14.60 3.29
N GLU A 124 3.63 15.48 3.88
CA GLU A 124 3.89 16.94 3.90
C GLU A 124 5.21 17.31 4.58
N ASN A 125 5.66 16.47 5.53
CA ASN A 125 6.94 16.61 6.22
C ASN A 125 8.09 15.80 5.56
N GLY A 126 7.88 15.29 4.35
CA GLY A 126 8.90 14.58 3.57
C GLY A 126 9.11 13.11 3.97
N ILE A 127 8.24 12.54 4.80
CA ILE A 127 8.27 11.14 5.21
C ILE A 127 7.18 10.38 4.45
N ILE A 128 7.58 9.52 3.52
CA ILE A 128 6.63 8.74 2.72
C ILE A 128 6.30 7.42 3.41
N ILE A 129 5.02 7.23 3.73
CA ILE A 129 4.46 5.96 4.20
C ILE A 129 3.46 5.48 3.13
N PRO A 130 3.79 4.49 2.30
CA PRO A 130 2.87 3.98 1.28
C PRO A 130 1.58 3.47 1.90
N LEU A 131 0.44 3.96 1.42
CA LEU A 131 -0.89 3.47 1.77
C LEU A 131 -1.44 2.60 0.64
N PHE A 132 -1.54 1.30 0.89
CA PHE A 132 -2.14 0.33 -0.03
C PHE A 132 -3.59 0.05 0.36
N THR A 133 -4.50 0.06 -0.60
CA THR A 133 -5.93 -0.09 -0.32
C THR A 133 -6.60 -1.13 -1.22
N VAL A 134 -7.56 -1.87 -0.66
CA VAL A 134 -8.27 -2.94 -1.38
C VAL A 134 -9.76 -2.88 -1.07
N CYS A 135 -10.62 -2.91 -2.10
CA CYS A 135 -12.08 -3.00 -1.95
C CYS A 135 -12.63 -1.95 -0.96
N LEU A 136 -13.12 -2.35 0.22
CA LEU A 136 -13.54 -1.41 1.29
C LEU A 136 -12.49 -0.34 1.62
N GLY A 137 -11.20 -0.71 1.62
CA GLY A 137 -10.13 0.25 1.83
C GLY A 137 -9.99 1.26 0.70
N PHE A 138 -10.28 0.85 -0.55
CA PHE A 138 -10.32 1.77 -1.68
C PHE A 138 -11.53 2.71 -1.58
N GLU A 139 -12.70 2.19 -1.16
CA GLU A 139 -13.87 3.01 -0.85
C GLU A 139 -13.55 4.06 0.23
N MET A 140 -12.81 3.65 1.28
CA MET A 140 -12.32 4.54 2.33
C MET A 140 -11.39 5.63 1.78
N LEU A 141 -10.39 5.26 0.97
CA LEU A 141 -9.45 6.21 0.38
C LEU A 141 -10.19 7.28 -0.43
N MET A 142 -11.10 6.86 -1.31
CA MET A 142 -11.87 7.78 -2.14
C MET A 142 -12.78 8.69 -1.32
N TYR A 143 -13.40 8.15 -0.27
CA TYR A 143 -14.21 8.94 0.67
C TYR A 143 -13.39 10.01 1.40
N LEU A 144 -12.20 9.65 1.89
CA LEU A 144 -11.32 10.56 2.63
C LEU A 144 -10.67 11.61 1.73
N ALA A 145 -10.15 11.20 0.57
CA ALA A 145 -9.57 12.09 -0.42
C ALA A 145 -10.59 13.11 -0.96
N ALA A 146 -11.87 12.73 -1.03
CA ALA A 146 -12.97 13.63 -1.37
C ALA A 146 -13.53 14.42 -0.16
N ASN A 147 -12.72 14.61 0.89
CA ASN A 147 -13.09 15.33 2.11
C ASN A 147 -14.38 14.80 2.76
N ASN A 148 -14.47 13.48 2.94
CA ASN A 148 -15.61 12.78 3.51
C ASN A 148 -16.89 12.87 2.67
N THR A 149 -16.74 13.05 1.35
CA THR A 149 -17.87 13.07 0.40
C THR A 149 -18.13 11.67 -0.15
N LYS A 150 -19.40 11.29 -0.22
CA LYS A 150 -19.80 9.98 -0.75
C LYS A 150 -19.80 9.98 -2.27
N LEU A 151 -18.73 9.46 -2.87
CA LEU A 151 -18.58 9.28 -4.32
C LEU A 151 -19.02 7.88 -4.83
N LEU A 152 -19.45 7.01 -3.92
CA LEU A 152 -19.75 5.62 -4.20
C LEU A 152 -21.12 5.44 -4.87
N THR A 153 -21.14 4.78 -6.02
CA THR A 153 -22.33 4.42 -6.79
C THR A 153 -22.55 2.91 -6.79
N SER A 154 -23.81 2.47 -6.73
CA SER A 154 -24.14 1.04 -6.79
C SER A 154 -23.70 0.42 -8.12
N CYS A 155 -23.06 -0.76 -8.07
CA CYS A 155 -22.61 -1.49 -9.25
C CYS A 155 -22.74 -3.00 -9.08
N LYS A 156 -22.79 -3.72 -10.21
CA LYS A 156 -22.95 -5.19 -10.25
C LYS A 156 -21.59 -5.88 -10.36
N ALA A 157 -20.82 -5.86 -9.28
CA ALA A 157 -19.46 -6.40 -9.24
C ALA A 157 -19.24 -7.39 -8.08
N GLN A 158 -20.32 -8.03 -7.61
CA GLN A 158 -20.24 -9.04 -6.56
C GLN A 158 -20.04 -10.43 -7.15
N ASN A 159 -18.99 -11.13 -6.69
CA ASN A 159 -18.64 -12.49 -7.12
C ASN A 159 -18.41 -12.60 -8.63
N ARG A 160 -17.54 -11.73 -9.14
CA ARG A 160 -17.19 -11.65 -10.56
C ARG A 160 -15.68 -11.56 -10.73
N ALA A 161 -15.15 -12.16 -11.79
CA ALA A 161 -13.78 -11.96 -12.20
C ALA A 161 -13.75 -11.19 -13.53
N ASP A 162 -12.90 -10.17 -13.63
CA ASP A 162 -12.80 -9.27 -14.79
C ASP A 162 -11.33 -9.07 -15.21
N PRO A 163 -11.07 -8.71 -16.49
CA PRO A 163 -9.77 -8.19 -16.88
C PRO A 163 -9.60 -6.74 -16.41
N LEU A 164 -8.37 -6.24 -16.42
CA LEU A 164 -8.06 -4.83 -16.26
C LEU A 164 -8.09 -4.10 -17.60
N TYR A 165 -8.78 -2.97 -17.61
CA TYR A 165 -8.77 -2.02 -18.72
C TYR A 165 -7.80 -0.90 -18.36
N MET A 166 -6.62 -0.94 -18.96
CA MET A 166 -5.57 0.05 -18.68
C MET A 166 -5.96 1.41 -19.26
N LYS A 167 -5.74 2.47 -18.47
CA LYS A 167 -5.90 3.85 -18.95
C LYS A 167 -4.68 4.25 -19.77
N ASN A 168 -4.79 5.38 -20.49
CA ASN A 168 -3.63 5.99 -21.13
C ASN A 168 -2.53 6.27 -20.08
N GLU A 169 -1.27 6.26 -20.49
CA GLU A 169 -0.11 6.60 -19.64
C GLU A 169 0.10 5.64 -18.45
N TRP A 170 -0.50 4.44 -18.48
CA TRP A 170 -0.30 3.45 -17.43
C TRP A 170 1.17 3.03 -17.26
N GLN A 171 1.96 3.12 -18.35
CA GLN A 171 3.38 2.83 -18.36
C GLN A 171 4.20 3.79 -17.50
N ASP A 172 3.70 5.01 -17.27
CA ASP A 172 4.37 6.01 -16.42
C ASP A 172 3.96 5.86 -14.94
N SER A 173 3.07 4.92 -14.62
CA SER A 173 2.58 4.70 -13.25
C SER A 173 3.61 3.97 -12.39
N GLN A 174 3.69 4.32 -11.10
CA GLN A 174 4.57 3.63 -10.15
C GLN A 174 4.16 2.18 -9.90
N LEU A 175 2.88 1.83 -10.07
CA LEU A 175 2.36 0.50 -9.75
C LEU A 175 2.54 -0.48 -10.92
N PHE A 176 2.33 -0.03 -12.15
CA PHE A 176 2.33 -0.91 -13.32
C PHE A 176 3.41 -0.56 -14.35
N GLY A 177 4.19 0.50 -14.19
CA GLY A 177 5.20 0.90 -15.18
C GLY A 177 6.24 -0.19 -15.49
N ASP A 178 6.62 -0.97 -14.47
CA ASP A 178 7.58 -2.07 -14.59
C ASP A 178 6.93 -3.46 -14.59
N ILE A 179 5.64 -3.55 -14.94
CA ILE A 179 4.93 -4.84 -14.96
C ILE A 179 5.54 -5.82 -15.99
N PRO A 180 5.77 -7.10 -15.65
CA PRO A 180 6.21 -8.09 -16.62
C PRO A 180 5.18 -8.36 -17.72
N ASP A 181 5.63 -8.60 -18.96
CA ASP A 181 4.77 -8.77 -20.14
C ASP A 181 3.72 -9.89 -19.98
N ASP A 182 4.09 -11.01 -19.35
CA ASP A 182 3.20 -12.15 -19.11
C ASP A 182 2.12 -11.85 -18.07
N VAL A 183 2.47 -11.08 -17.04
CA VAL A 183 1.53 -10.58 -16.04
C VAL A 183 0.60 -9.55 -16.67
N PHE A 184 1.14 -8.60 -17.44
CA PHE A 184 0.35 -7.61 -18.18
C PHE A 184 -0.68 -8.27 -19.10
N LYS A 185 -0.24 -9.25 -19.89
CA LYS A 185 -1.11 -10.02 -20.77
C LYS A 185 -2.20 -10.73 -19.96
N THR A 186 -1.84 -11.43 -18.89
CA THR A 186 -2.81 -12.09 -18.01
C THR A 186 -3.86 -11.12 -17.48
N LEU A 187 -3.42 -9.98 -16.93
CA LEU A 187 -4.33 -8.98 -16.35
C LEU A 187 -5.27 -8.37 -17.39
N THR A 188 -4.81 -8.15 -18.61
CA THR A 188 -5.58 -7.45 -19.66
C THR A 188 -6.43 -8.37 -20.53
N THR A 189 -6.07 -9.65 -20.67
CA THR A 189 -6.77 -10.58 -21.58
C THR A 189 -7.55 -11.68 -20.88
N THR A 190 -7.48 -11.78 -19.55
CA THR A 190 -8.19 -12.83 -18.80
C THR A 190 -8.96 -12.26 -17.61
N ASN A 191 -10.02 -12.96 -17.21
CA ASN A 191 -10.80 -12.62 -16.02
C ASN A 191 -10.03 -13.01 -14.75
N SER A 192 -8.99 -12.24 -14.44
CA SER A 192 -8.01 -12.54 -13.38
C SER A 192 -8.16 -11.66 -12.14
N THR A 193 -8.96 -10.59 -12.20
CA THR A 193 -9.18 -9.69 -11.05
C THR A 193 -10.49 -9.97 -10.36
N SER A 194 -10.42 -10.23 -9.06
CA SER A 194 -11.55 -10.68 -8.25
C SER A 194 -12.34 -9.49 -7.69
N ASN A 195 -13.61 -9.38 -8.09
CA ASN A 195 -14.54 -8.34 -7.67
C ASN A 195 -15.60 -8.91 -6.72
N PHE A 196 -15.66 -8.33 -5.51
CA PHE A 196 -16.59 -8.71 -4.43
C PHE A 196 -17.15 -7.47 -3.71
N HIS A 197 -17.59 -6.48 -4.49
CA HIS A 197 -18.12 -5.21 -3.96
C HIS A 197 -19.48 -4.88 -4.57
N LYS A 198 -20.23 -4.04 -3.85
CA LYS A 198 -21.56 -3.54 -4.26
C LYS A 198 -21.52 -2.09 -4.72
N TYR A 199 -20.40 -1.41 -4.46
CA TYR A 199 -20.21 0.00 -4.71
C TYR A 199 -18.92 0.21 -5.50
N CYS A 200 -19.00 1.08 -6.49
CA CYS A 200 -17.90 1.47 -7.36
C CYS A 200 -17.72 2.99 -7.30
N VAL A 201 -16.53 3.45 -7.68
CA VAL A 201 -16.32 4.83 -8.11
C VAL A 201 -16.35 4.85 -9.63
N THR A 202 -17.13 5.76 -10.19
CA THR A 202 -17.26 5.93 -11.64
C THR A 202 -16.40 7.10 -12.09
N GLU A 203 -15.86 7.00 -13.30
CA GLU A 203 -15.25 8.15 -13.98
C GLU A 203 -16.33 9.19 -14.30
N GLU A 204 -15.98 10.48 -14.22
CA GLU A 204 -16.81 11.58 -14.71
C GLU A 204 -16.70 11.75 -16.22
#